data_AF-A0A7X1NMU3-F1
#
_entry.id   AF-A0A7X1NMU3-F1
#
_cell.length_a   1.000
_cell.length_b   1.000
_cell.length_c   1.000
_cell.angle_alpha   90.00
_cell.angle_beta   90.00
_cell.angle_gamma   90.00
#
_symmetry.space_group_name_H-M   'P 1'
#
loop_
_entity.id
_entity.type
_entity.pdbx_description
1 polymer ?
#
loop_
_entity_poly.entity_id
_entity_poly.type
_entity_poly.pdbx_seq_one_letter_code
_entity_poly.pdbx_strand_id
1 'polypeptide(L)'
;MVPEIDPQNLPPRQIDLINEGRRLEGIDITLLGYFGGPELQGACIGRMQLDEDGQLPASNYDSPEERLHALVQAQLLRGALRRSIPIVLDGIFEDIFALRTLETTDGDVSAYVTSAAARVVDTLPRAYRSHYTSGFLQRFAVVLSEVAAEFELGWDRARTFAHGLAVYCFARSGVRHADAKYGTKLGAIGIDRTVSGLLEDTDALQGTYQRTSGEDDDAASSWFTPYDAAARVNPYLHPEGQPSTEQIDLLEHQVTSEVPEKYPGTSRQAALRNGDLVDISPYASRHYFLCPVAVEQAVLDALDFTGLPQDSEWEDLLLYIAWHGAAEHPAWKSYHYIAPGFEGEKAYVALVAGIDELESPVLTIQYVGEVLDES
;
A
#
# COMPACT_ATOMS: atom_id res chain seq x y z
N MET A 1 -18.13 -7.79 31.63
CA MET A 1 -17.16 -6.68 31.68
C MET A 1 -15.93 -7.13 30.93
N VAL A 2 -15.71 -6.59 29.72
CA VAL A 2 -14.44 -6.77 29.00
C VAL A 2 -13.42 -5.92 29.76
N PRO A 3 -12.32 -6.49 30.28
CA PRO A 3 -11.40 -5.69 31.08
C PRO A 3 -10.63 -4.77 30.13
N GLU A 4 -10.90 -3.48 30.26
CA GLU A 4 -10.49 -2.38 29.38
C GLU A 4 -8.95 -2.22 29.32
N ILE A 5 -8.43 -1.75 28.19
CA ILE A 5 -7.01 -1.41 28.05
C ILE A 5 -6.80 -0.14 28.87
N ASP A 6 -5.93 -0.18 29.88
CA ASP A 6 -5.53 1.01 30.63
C ASP A 6 -4.30 1.64 29.95
N PRO A 7 -4.45 2.76 29.22
CA PRO A 7 -3.35 3.37 28.48
C PRO A 7 -2.27 3.97 29.39
N GLN A 8 -2.61 4.25 30.65
CA GLN A 8 -1.69 4.83 31.64
C GLN A 8 -0.91 3.77 32.42
N ASN A 9 -1.31 2.50 32.32
CA ASN A 9 -0.70 1.40 33.06
C ASN A 9 -0.55 0.14 32.19
N LEU A 10 0.25 0.25 31.13
CA LEU A 10 0.51 -0.85 30.22
C LEU A 10 1.43 -1.90 30.87
N PRO A 11 1.07 -3.19 30.88
CA PRO A 11 1.95 -4.25 31.34
C PRO A 11 3.17 -4.38 30.41
N PRO A 12 4.34 -4.82 30.93
CA PRO A 12 5.58 -4.90 30.14
C PRO A 12 5.45 -5.67 28.83
N ARG A 13 4.65 -6.75 28.81
CA ARG A 13 4.41 -7.54 27.60
C ARG A 13 3.72 -6.73 26.50
N GLN A 14 2.77 -5.86 26.84
CA GLN A 14 2.09 -5.01 25.86
C GLN A 14 3.05 -3.94 25.32
N ILE A 15 3.95 -3.42 26.16
CA ILE A 15 5.03 -2.52 25.73
C ILE A 15 5.97 -3.23 24.74
N ASP A 16 6.33 -4.50 25.00
CA ASP A 16 7.13 -5.31 24.08
C ASP A 16 6.43 -5.46 22.71
N LEU A 17 5.11 -5.69 22.71
CA LEU A 17 4.34 -5.79 21.47
C LEU A 17 4.32 -4.47 20.69
N ILE A 18 4.13 -3.34 21.38
CA ILE A 18 4.20 -2.00 20.76
C ILE A 18 5.58 -1.76 20.16
N ASN A 19 6.65 -2.09 20.90
CA ASN A 19 8.02 -1.92 20.41
C ASN A 19 8.33 -2.76 19.17
N GLU A 20 7.69 -3.92 19.05
CA GLU A 20 7.78 -4.73 17.83
C GLU A 20 7.02 -4.10 16.68
N GLY A 21 5.83 -3.55 16.93
CA GLY A 21 5.04 -2.82 15.94
C GLY A 21 5.79 -1.64 15.32
N ARG A 22 6.65 -0.96 16.08
CA ARG A 22 7.50 0.13 15.57
C ARG A 22 8.43 -0.27 14.44
N ARG A 23 8.73 -1.57 14.29
CA ARG A 23 9.56 -2.07 13.19
C ARG A 23 8.81 -2.13 11.86
N LEU A 24 7.48 -2.11 11.90
CA LEU A 24 6.61 -2.21 10.73
C LEU A 24 6.38 -0.82 10.14
N GLU A 25 7.44 -0.15 9.67
CA GLU A 25 7.43 1.25 9.23
C GLU A 25 6.50 1.52 8.05
N GLY A 26 6.30 0.53 7.18
CA GLY A 26 5.37 0.60 6.04
C GLY A 26 3.88 0.66 6.37
N ILE A 27 3.48 0.45 7.64
CA ILE A 27 2.08 0.62 8.09
C ILE A 27 1.94 1.91 8.90
N ASP A 28 1.25 2.88 8.31
CA ASP A 28 0.84 4.09 9.01
C ASP A 28 -0.24 3.76 10.06
N ILE A 29 -0.13 4.36 11.25
CA ILE A 29 -1.06 4.11 12.36
C ILE A 29 -2.46 4.71 12.13
N THR A 30 -2.60 5.60 11.16
CA THR A 30 -3.90 6.11 10.67
C THR A 30 -4.73 4.99 10.05
N LEU A 31 -4.10 4.05 9.33
CA LEU A 31 -4.74 2.82 8.83
C LEU A 31 -5.25 1.93 9.96
N LEU A 32 -4.89 2.20 11.22
CA LEU A 32 -5.36 1.47 12.39
C LEU A 32 -6.29 2.32 13.26
N GLY A 33 -6.80 3.43 12.72
CA GLY A 33 -7.80 4.29 13.36
C GLY A 33 -7.24 5.29 14.37
N TYR A 34 -5.95 5.62 14.31
CA TYR A 34 -5.37 6.69 15.11
C TYR A 34 -4.97 7.90 14.27
N PHE A 35 -5.65 9.02 14.54
CA PHE A 35 -5.45 10.30 13.86
C PHE A 35 -4.79 11.34 14.77
N GLY A 36 -4.53 11.03 16.05
CA GLY A 36 -4.10 12.04 17.02
C GLY A 36 -2.60 12.34 17.09
N GLY A 37 -1.75 11.82 16.20
CA GLY A 37 -0.30 11.74 16.45
C GLY A 37 0.50 13.03 16.19
N PRO A 38 1.63 13.25 16.91
CA PRO A 38 2.67 14.18 16.49
C PRO A 38 3.52 13.64 15.32
N GLU A 39 3.22 12.45 14.78
CA GLU A 39 3.76 11.98 13.49
C GLU A 39 3.14 12.74 12.31
N LEU A 40 2.02 13.45 12.55
CA LEU A 40 1.54 14.59 11.76
C LEU A 40 2.25 15.92 12.15
N GLN A 41 3.25 15.89 13.03
CA GLN A 41 3.88 17.09 13.61
C GLN A 41 5.41 16.99 13.78
N GLY A 42 6.13 16.05 13.14
CA GLY A 42 7.56 15.89 13.40
C GLY A 42 8.40 15.43 12.21
N ALA A 43 9.22 16.36 11.70
CA ALA A 43 10.37 16.20 10.80
C ALA A 43 10.13 15.99 9.29
N CYS A 44 8.89 16.05 8.80
CA CYS A 44 8.62 16.24 7.37
C CYS A 44 7.90 17.56 7.17
N ILE A 45 8.40 18.37 6.22
CA ILE A 45 7.86 19.66 5.83
C ILE A 45 6.40 19.43 5.39
N GLY A 46 5.41 19.70 6.26
CA GLY A 46 4.03 19.95 5.85
C GLY A 46 2.88 18.98 6.22
N ARG A 47 2.98 18.02 7.15
CA ARG A 47 1.84 17.11 7.43
C ARG A 47 0.92 17.48 8.60
N MET A 48 0.35 18.69 8.65
CA MET A 48 -0.89 18.90 9.43
C MET A 48 -2.09 18.65 8.49
N GLN A 49 -2.39 17.38 8.21
CA GLN A 49 -3.61 17.04 7.46
C GLN A 49 -4.81 17.40 8.32
N LEU A 50 -5.72 18.21 7.78
CA LEU A 50 -7.04 18.35 8.38
C LEU A 50 -7.87 17.11 8.00
N ASP A 51 -8.81 16.70 8.84
CA ASP A 51 -9.76 15.64 8.46
C ASP A 51 -10.71 16.11 7.34
N GLU A 52 -11.61 15.22 6.92
CA GLU A 52 -12.61 15.48 5.86
C GLU A 52 -13.46 16.73 6.13
N ASP A 53 -13.57 17.15 7.40
CA ASP A 53 -14.32 18.33 7.86
C ASP A 53 -13.44 19.57 8.08
N GLY A 54 -12.16 19.50 7.74
CA GLY A 54 -11.23 20.64 7.87
C GLY A 54 -10.80 20.92 9.31
N GLN A 55 -10.92 19.95 10.23
CA GLN A 55 -10.49 20.07 11.62
C GLN A 55 -9.13 19.43 11.87
N LEU A 56 -8.47 19.85 12.95
CA LEU A 56 -7.21 19.23 13.35
C LEU A 56 -7.46 17.75 13.71
N PRO A 57 -6.54 16.82 13.40
CA PRO A 57 -6.72 15.42 13.75
C PRO A 57 -6.80 15.15 15.26
N ALA A 58 -6.32 16.08 16.08
CA ALA A 58 -6.49 16.08 17.53
C ALA A 58 -7.93 16.46 17.98
N SER A 59 -8.71 17.15 17.14
CA SER A 59 -10.14 17.46 17.37
C SER A 59 -11.07 16.28 17.08
N ASN A 60 -10.57 15.19 16.47
CA ASN A 60 -11.30 13.92 16.31
C ASN A 60 -11.49 13.14 17.62
N TYR A 61 -11.04 13.69 18.74
CA TYR A 61 -11.12 13.06 20.05
C TYR A 61 -11.79 14.01 21.04
N ASP A 62 -12.76 13.50 21.79
CA ASP A 62 -13.50 14.27 22.80
C ASP A 62 -12.62 14.58 24.03
N SER A 63 -11.51 13.83 24.21
CA SER A 63 -10.59 14.01 25.34
C SER A 63 -9.14 13.53 25.06
N PRO A 64 -8.14 14.04 25.80
CA PRO A 64 -6.77 13.52 25.78
C PRO A 64 -6.68 12.03 26.16
N GLU A 65 -7.52 11.56 27.07
CA GLU A 65 -7.58 10.17 27.51
C GLU A 65 -8.05 9.25 26.37
N GLU A 66 -9.08 9.65 25.63
CA GLU A 66 -9.56 8.93 24.46
C GLU A 66 -8.50 8.88 23.35
N ARG A 67 -7.82 10.00 23.10
CA ARG A 67 -6.70 10.08 22.16
C ARG A 67 -5.57 9.12 22.54
N LEU A 68 -5.20 9.07 23.82
CA LEU A 68 -4.17 8.15 24.31
C LEU A 68 -4.60 6.69 24.18
N HIS A 69 -5.87 6.39 24.48
CA HIS A 69 -6.43 5.06 24.29
C HIS A 69 -6.40 4.62 22.83
N ALA A 70 -6.81 5.49 21.90
CA ALA A 70 -6.77 5.22 20.46
C ALA A 70 -5.32 5.00 19.96
N LEU A 71 -4.36 5.80 20.43
CA LEU A 71 -2.93 5.61 20.12
C LEU A 71 -2.45 4.22 20.55
N VAL A 72 -2.73 3.87 21.80
CA VAL A 72 -2.31 2.58 22.36
C VAL A 72 -2.95 1.42 21.59
N GLN A 73 -4.23 1.51 21.26
CA GLN A 73 -4.91 0.50 20.45
C GLN A 73 -4.27 0.34 19.07
N ALA A 74 -4.04 1.42 18.33
CA ALA A 74 -3.41 1.38 17.01
C ALA A 74 -2.00 0.79 17.07
N GLN A 75 -1.20 1.17 18.07
CA GLN A 75 0.15 0.64 18.28
C GLN A 75 0.15 -0.86 18.63
N LEU A 76 -0.82 -1.32 19.42
CA LEU A 76 -1.00 -2.74 19.72
C LEU A 76 -1.43 -3.54 18.48
N LEU A 77 -2.29 -2.97 17.63
CA LEU A 77 -2.68 -3.58 16.34
C LEU A 77 -1.50 -3.69 15.37
N ARG A 78 -0.68 -2.63 15.28
CA ARG A 78 0.55 -2.65 14.47
C ARG A 78 1.53 -3.71 14.96
N GLY A 79 1.69 -3.83 16.29
CA GLY A 79 2.47 -4.90 16.91
C GLY A 79 1.89 -6.29 16.64
N ALA A 80 0.57 -6.44 16.68
CA ALA A 80 -0.12 -7.68 16.36
C ALA A 80 0.12 -8.10 14.90
N LEU A 81 -0.02 -7.17 13.95
CA LEU A 81 0.33 -7.38 12.54
C LEU A 81 1.79 -7.80 12.39
N ARG A 82 2.74 -7.09 13.01
CA ARG A 82 4.17 -7.44 12.91
C ARG A 82 4.47 -8.85 13.41
N ARG A 83 3.82 -9.28 14.50
CA ARG A 83 3.97 -10.64 15.05
C ARG A 83 3.26 -11.69 14.20
N SER A 84 2.23 -11.32 13.46
CA SER A 84 1.52 -12.23 12.58
C SER A 84 2.34 -12.69 11.38
N ILE A 85 3.24 -11.85 10.87
CA ILE A 85 4.06 -12.14 9.67
C ILE A 85 4.74 -13.51 9.76
N PRO A 86 5.65 -13.75 10.74
CA PRO A 86 6.30 -15.06 10.85
C PRO A 86 5.32 -16.19 11.17
N ILE A 87 4.26 -15.93 11.94
CA ILE A 87 3.28 -16.96 12.32
C ILE A 87 2.52 -17.50 11.10
N VAL A 88 2.06 -16.60 10.24
CA VAL A 88 1.28 -16.95 9.05
C VAL A 88 2.18 -17.54 7.98
N LEU A 89 3.39 -17.00 7.78
CA LEU A 89 4.35 -17.56 6.83
C LEU A 89 4.81 -18.97 7.24
N ASP A 90 5.15 -19.20 8.50
CA ASP A 90 5.49 -20.55 8.98
C ASP A 90 4.28 -21.50 8.83
N GLY A 91 3.09 -21.02 9.21
CA GLY A 91 1.85 -21.79 9.14
C GLY A 91 1.47 -22.20 7.71
N ILE A 92 1.63 -21.33 6.71
CA ILE A 92 1.30 -21.69 5.32
C ILE A 92 2.27 -22.75 4.78
N PHE A 93 3.55 -22.72 5.16
CA PHE A 93 4.50 -23.77 4.77
C PHE A 93 4.18 -25.12 5.44
N GLU A 94 3.77 -25.12 6.72
CA GLU A 94 3.27 -26.32 7.39
C GLU A 94 2.06 -26.92 6.65
N ASP A 95 1.07 -26.07 6.30
CA ASP A 95 -0.13 -26.50 5.59
C ASP A 95 0.19 -27.04 4.18
N ILE A 96 1.08 -26.37 3.43
CA ILE A 96 1.53 -26.84 2.10
C ILE A 96 2.17 -28.22 2.21
N PHE A 97 3.07 -28.42 3.18
CA PHE A 97 3.78 -29.69 3.34
C PHE A 97 2.82 -30.83 3.72
N ALA A 98 1.89 -30.56 4.65
CA ALA A 98 0.89 -31.53 5.07
C ALA A 98 -0.04 -31.93 3.91
N LEU A 99 -0.59 -30.94 3.19
CA LEU A 99 -1.46 -31.19 2.03
C LEU A 99 -0.74 -31.94 0.93
N ARG A 100 0.48 -31.53 0.57
CA ARG A 100 1.26 -32.22 -0.46
C ARG A 100 1.51 -33.69 -0.09
N THR A 101 1.81 -33.96 1.18
CA THR A 101 2.00 -35.34 1.66
C THR A 101 0.72 -36.14 1.48
N LEU A 102 -0.42 -35.62 1.94
CA LEU A 102 -1.72 -36.29 1.82
C LEU A 102 -2.10 -36.52 0.35
N GLU A 103 -1.92 -35.54 -0.52
CA GLU A 103 -2.17 -35.65 -1.96
C GLU A 103 -1.31 -36.73 -2.62
N THR A 104 -0.05 -36.91 -2.18
CA THR A 104 0.84 -37.96 -2.71
C THR A 104 0.57 -39.36 -2.16
N THR A 105 -0.08 -39.47 -1.00
CA THR A 105 -0.35 -40.76 -0.33
C THR A 105 -1.81 -41.19 -0.38
N ASP A 106 -2.63 -40.54 -1.22
CA ASP A 106 -4.09 -40.71 -1.26
C ASP A 106 -4.76 -40.57 0.13
N GLY A 107 -4.24 -39.64 0.94
CA GLY A 107 -4.76 -39.31 2.27
C GLY A 107 -5.98 -38.38 2.22
N ASP A 108 -6.67 -38.25 3.35
CA ASP A 108 -7.88 -37.41 3.44
C ASP A 108 -7.54 -35.92 3.61
N VAL A 109 -7.46 -35.21 2.48
CA VAL A 109 -7.26 -33.75 2.42
C VAL A 109 -8.38 -32.98 3.13
N SER A 110 -9.63 -33.42 3.01
CA SER A 110 -10.79 -32.74 3.59
C SER A 110 -10.76 -32.79 5.12
N ALA A 111 -10.36 -33.95 5.68
CA ALA A 111 -10.15 -34.09 7.12
C ALA A 111 -9.05 -33.14 7.63
N TYR A 112 -7.95 -32.96 6.89
CA TYR A 112 -6.87 -32.07 7.31
C TYR A 112 -7.30 -30.60 7.36
N VAL A 113 -7.95 -30.09 6.31
CA VAL A 113 -8.41 -28.69 6.20
C VAL A 113 -9.38 -28.30 7.32
N THR A 114 -10.04 -29.27 7.94
CA THR A 114 -10.96 -29.06 9.07
C THR A 114 -10.37 -29.40 10.44
N SER A 115 -9.14 -29.88 10.48
CA SER A 115 -8.45 -30.31 11.70
C SER A 115 -7.85 -29.14 12.47
N ALA A 116 -7.56 -29.36 13.76
CA ALA A 116 -6.80 -28.41 14.57
C ALA A 116 -5.31 -28.32 14.18
N ALA A 117 -4.83 -29.19 13.28
CA ALA A 117 -3.46 -29.18 12.77
C ALA A 117 -3.30 -28.21 11.60
N ALA A 118 -4.39 -27.81 10.94
CA ALA A 118 -4.40 -26.74 9.95
C ALA A 118 -4.07 -25.39 10.62
N ARG A 119 -3.26 -24.56 9.96
CA ARG A 119 -2.73 -23.30 10.52
C ARG A 119 -3.33 -22.07 9.87
N VAL A 120 -3.15 -21.93 8.56
CA VAL A 120 -3.60 -20.79 7.76
C VAL A 120 -4.84 -21.20 6.97
N VAL A 121 -4.89 -22.43 6.44
CA VAL A 121 -6.02 -22.94 5.67
C VAL A 121 -7.33 -22.97 6.48
N ASP A 122 -7.24 -23.07 7.81
CA ASP A 122 -8.42 -23.01 8.72
C ASP A 122 -9.03 -21.61 8.84
N THR A 123 -8.27 -20.58 8.44
CA THR A 123 -8.67 -19.17 8.46
C THR A 123 -9.37 -18.77 7.16
N LEU A 124 -9.22 -19.56 6.09
CA LEU A 124 -9.81 -19.29 4.79
C LEU A 124 -11.33 -19.57 4.74
N PRO A 125 -12.07 -18.99 3.77
CA PRO A 125 -13.52 -19.16 3.64
C PRO A 125 -13.99 -20.62 3.53
N ARG A 126 -14.78 -21.08 4.50
CA ARG A 126 -15.18 -22.50 4.60
C ARG A 126 -15.94 -23.04 3.38
N ALA A 127 -16.66 -22.19 2.66
CA ALA A 127 -17.43 -22.56 1.47
C ALA A 127 -16.55 -23.11 0.34
N TYR A 128 -15.25 -22.79 0.32
CA TYR A 128 -14.33 -23.11 -0.78
C TYR A 128 -13.28 -24.17 -0.41
N ARG A 129 -13.49 -24.93 0.66
CA ARG A 129 -12.51 -25.92 1.16
C ARG A 129 -12.12 -26.99 0.14
N SER A 130 -13.00 -27.32 -0.80
CA SER A 130 -12.74 -28.21 -1.92
C SER A 130 -11.60 -27.73 -2.83
N HIS A 131 -11.33 -26.42 -2.86
CA HIS A 131 -10.31 -25.81 -3.72
C HIS A 131 -8.93 -25.67 -3.06
N TYR A 132 -8.83 -25.93 -1.75
CA TYR A 132 -7.60 -25.73 -0.97
C TYR A 132 -6.61 -26.89 -1.13
N THR A 133 -6.04 -26.99 -2.33
CA THR A 133 -4.96 -27.92 -2.69
C THR A 133 -3.59 -27.36 -2.29
N SER A 134 -2.56 -28.21 -2.28
CA SER A 134 -1.17 -27.75 -2.06
C SER A 134 -0.74 -26.71 -3.10
N GLY A 135 -1.17 -26.84 -4.37
CA GLY A 135 -0.89 -25.88 -5.43
C GLY A 135 -1.64 -24.55 -5.26
N PHE A 136 -2.86 -24.57 -4.71
CA PHE A 136 -3.57 -23.35 -4.33
C PHE A 136 -2.83 -22.63 -3.19
N LEU A 137 -2.45 -23.37 -2.13
CA LEU A 137 -1.72 -22.77 -0.99
C LEU A 137 -0.33 -22.26 -1.39
N GLN A 138 0.35 -22.89 -2.35
CA GLN A 138 1.62 -22.38 -2.89
C GLN A 138 1.45 -21.00 -3.54
N ARG A 139 0.42 -20.83 -4.38
CA ARG A 139 0.10 -19.51 -4.95
C ARG A 139 -0.27 -18.51 -3.86
N PHE A 140 -1.04 -18.94 -2.87
CA PHE A 140 -1.40 -18.08 -1.75
C PHE A 140 -0.19 -17.71 -0.87
N ALA A 141 0.81 -18.58 -0.72
CA ALA A 141 2.04 -18.27 -0.01
C ALA A 141 2.87 -17.17 -0.70
N VAL A 142 2.82 -17.09 -2.04
CA VAL A 142 3.42 -15.98 -2.79
C VAL A 142 2.73 -14.67 -2.41
N VAL A 143 1.39 -14.63 -2.43
CA VAL A 143 0.62 -13.45 -2.03
C VAL A 143 0.87 -13.06 -0.57
N LEU A 144 0.91 -14.03 0.35
CA LEU A 144 1.23 -13.77 1.75
C LEU A 144 2.62 -13.16 1.92
N SER A 145 3.60 -13.63 1.14
CA SER A 145 4.96 -13.09 1.18
C SER A 145 5.04 -11.68 0.60
N GLU A 146 4.28 -11.40 -0.47
CA GLU A 146 4.14 -10.09 -1.09
C GLU A 146 3.53 -9.08 -0.11
N VAL A 147 2.37 -9.40 0.47
CA VAL A 147 1.71 -8.57 1.49
C VAL A 147 2.60 -8.37 2.71
N ALA A 148 3.31 -9.40 3.18
CA ALA A 148 4.24 -9.27 4.30
C ALA A 148 5.41 -8.32 3.99
N ALA A 149 5.95 -8.35 2.77
CA ALA A 149 6.99 -7.42 2.34
C ALA A 149 6.45 -5.99 2.25
N GLU A 150 5.24 -5.82 1.72
CA GLU A 150 4.60 -4.50 1.60
C GLU A 150 4.24 -3.91 2.96
N PHE A 151 3.85 -4.71 3.94
CA PHE A 151 3.68 -4.19 5.31
C PHE A 151 4.97 -3.58 5.88
N GLU A 152 6.14 -4.08 5.49
CA GLU A 152 7.43 -3.51 5.90
C GLU A 152 7.85 -2.32 5.03
N LEU A 153 7.54 -2.32 3.73
CA LEU A 153 8.00 -1.32 2.75
C LEU A 153 7.04 -0.14 2.51
N GLY A 154 5.76 -0.33 2.78
CA GLY A 154 4.69 0.62 2.44
C GLY A 154 3.51 -0.14 1.85
N TRP A 155 2.45 -0.33 2.64
CA TRP A 155 1.21 -0.91 2.13
C TRP A 155 0.36 0.19 1.48
N ASP A 156 -0.07 -0.06 0.23
CA ASP A 156 -0.99 0.81 -0.50
C ASP A 156 -2.40 0.19 -0.49
N ARG A 157 -2.63 -0.79 -1.37
CA ARG A 157 -3.94 -1.44 -1.53
C ARG A 157 -3.85 -2.89 -1.98
N ALA A 158 -4.94 -3.63 -1.76
CA ALA A 158 -5.08 -4.99 -2.24
C ALA A 158 -5.31 -5.02 -3.77
N ARG A 159 -4.41 -5.66 -4.51
CA ARG A 159 -4.49 -5.78 -5.98
C ARG A 159 -5.35 -6.94 -6.47
N THR A 160 -5.55 -7.94 -5.61
CA THR A 160 -6.38 -9.12 -5.90
C THR A 160 -7.21 -9.48 -4.67
N PHE A 161 -8.20 -10.34 -4.83
CA PHE A 161 -8.95 -10.88 -3.69
C PHE A 161 -8.06 -11.69 -2.74
N ALA A 162 -7.05 -12.39 -3.27
CA ALA A 162 -6.06 -13.08 -2.47
C ALA A 162 -5.24 -12.13 -1.58
N HIS A 163 -4.96 -10.90 -2.02
CA HIS A 163 -4.32 -9.89 -1.16
C HIS A 163 -5.24 -9.53 0.02
N GLY A 164 -6.54 -9.33 -0.23
CA GLY A 164 -7.53 -9.11 0.82
C GLY A 164 -7.61 -10.26 1.82
N LEU A 165 -7.60 -11.51 1.32
CA LEU A 165 -7.54 -12.70 2.18
C LEU A 165 -6.24 -12.77 3.00
N ALA A 166 -5.11 -12.43 2.41
CA ALA A 166 -3.82 -12.39 3.10
C ALA A 166 -3.82 -11.37 4.25
N VAL A 167 -4.31 -10.15 4.00
CA VAL A 167 -4.52 -9.12 5.04
C VAL A 167 -5.40 -9.66 6.16
N TYR A 168 -6.52 -10.31 5.83
CA TYR A 168 -7.39 -10.92 6.83
C TYR A 168 -6.69 -12.01 7.65
N CYS A 169 -5.89 -12.87 7.01
CA CYS A 169 -5.11 -13.92 7.68
C CYS A 169 -4.11 -13.32 8.68
N PHE A 170 -3.39 -12.28 8.29
CA PHE A 170 -2.47 -11.55 9.17
C PHE A 170 -3.20 -10.87 10.33
N ALA A 171 -4.27 -10.12 10.04
CA ALA A 171 -5.07 -9.43 11.05
C ALA A 171 -5.64 -10.41 12.10
N ARG A 172 -6.28 -11.50 11.63
CA ARG A 172 -6.88 -12.51 12.50
C ARG A 172 -5.84 -13.26 13.32
N SER A 173 -4.73 -13.69 12.71
CA SER A 173 -3.68 -14.43 13.42
C SER A 173 -2.94 -13.54 14.40
N GLY A 174 -2.65 -12.30 14.00
CA GLY A 174 -2.00 -11.28 14.82
C GLY A 174 -2.81 -10.96 16.05
N VAL A 175 -4.08 -10.60 15.89
CA VAL A 175 -4.96 -10.25 17.02
C VAL A 175 -5.15 -11.41 17.98
N ARG A 176 -5.39 -12.64 17.46
CA ARG A 176 -5.49 -13.83 18.32
C ARG A 176 -4.20 -14.10 19.09
N HIS A 177 -3.05 -13.94 18.44
CA HIS A 177 -1.76 -14.12 19.10
C HIS A 177 -1.49 -13.04 20.15
N ALA A 178 -1.80 -11.78 19.82
CA ALA A 178 -1.70 -10.64 20.72
C ALA A 178 -2.53 -10.87 21.99
N ASP A 179 -3.80 -11.25 21.83
CA ASP A 179 -4.70 -11.51 22.94
C ASP A 179 -4.23 -12.67 23.82
N ALA A 180 -3.77 -13.77 23.20
CA ALA A 180 -3.34 -14.96 23.93
C ALA A 180 -2.01 -14.77 24.68
N LYS A 181 -1.01 -14.11 24.06
CA LYS A 181 0.36 -14.04 24.60
C LYS A 181 0.63 -12.74 25.36
N TYR A 182 -0.01 -11.65 24.96
CA TYR A 182 0.23 -10.30 25.48
C TYR A 182 -0.97 -9.74 26.25
N GLY A 183 -2.12 -10.43 26.26
CA GLY A 183 -3.29 -10.05 27.05
C GLY A 183 -3.94 -8.75 26.61
N THR A 184 -3.84 -8.43 25.32
CA THR A 184 -4.26 -7.14 24.73
C THR A 184 -5.77 -6.95 24.67
N LYS A 185 -6.53 -8.03 24.49
CA LYS A 185 -8.01 -8.04 24.36
C LYS A 185 -8.51 -7.13 23.23
N LEU A 186 -7.79 -7.11 22.11
CA LEU A 186 -8.18 -6.43 20.88
C LEU A 186 -9.45 -7.07 20.30
N GLY A 187 -9.59 -8.40 20.42
CA GLY A 187 -10.79 -9.12 20.07
C GLY A 187 -11.21 -8.96 18.61
N ALA A 188 -12.48 -9.26 18.30
CA ALA A 188 -13.01 -9.15 16.94
C ALA A 188 -12.96 -7.70 16.40
N ILE A 189 -13.12 -6.70 17.27
CA ILE A 189 -13.06 -5.28 16.92
C ILE A 189 -11.67 -4.92 16.39
N GLY A 190 -10.61 -5.47 16.98
CA GLY A 190 -9.26 -5.26 16.49
C GLY A 190 -9.02 -5.87 15.10
N ILE A 191 -9.62 -7.04 14.82
CA ILE A 191 -9.56 -7.65 13.49
C ILE A 191 -10.27 -6.75 12.49
N ASP A 192 -11.51 -6.36 12.79
CA ASP A 192 -12.34 -5.50 11.95
C ASP A 192 -11.62 -4.18 11.64
N ARG A 193 -11.15 -3.47 12.66
CA ARG A 193 -10.39 -2.22 12.51
C ARG A 193 -9.13 -2.38 11.64
N THR A 194 -8.43 -3.50 11.76
CA THR A 194 -7.23 -3.75 10.93
C THR A 194 -7.62 -4.01 9.48
N VAL A 195 -8.67 -4.79 9.26
CA VAL A 195 -9.12 -5.17 7.91
C VAL A 195 -9.71 -3.97 7.18
N SER A 196 -10.61 -3.23 7.81
CA SER A 196 -11.26 -2.04 7.23
C SER A 196 -10.30 -0.89 7.00
N GLY A 197 -9.19 -0.85 7.75
CA GLY A 197 -8.18 0.18 7.56
C GLY A 197 -7.13 -0.16 6.50
N LEU A 198 -6.88 -1.44 6.23
CA LEU A 198 -5.94 -1.89 5.20
C LEU A 198 -6.61 -2.19 3.85
N LEU A 199 -7.94 -2.34 3.81
CA LEU A 199 -8.71 -2.65 2.61
C LEU A 199 -9.72 -1.54 2.33
N GLU A 200 -9.72 -1.04 1.09
CA GLU A 200 -10.67 -0.01 0.63
C GLU A 200 -12.13 -0.51 0.64
N ASP A 201 -12.35 -1.80 0.31
CA ASP A 201 -13.65 -2.46 0.31
C ASP A 201 -13.56 -3.84 0.99
N THR A 202 -14.39 -4.04 2.01
CA THR A 202 -14.47 -5.30 2.76
C THR A 202 -15.73 -6.13 2.45
N ASP A 203 -16.66 -5.61 1.65
CA ASP A 203 -17.96 -6.24 1.40
C ASP A 203 -17.81 -7.57 0.66
N ALA A 204 -16.95 -7.60 -0.37
CA ALA A 204 -16.65 -8.82 -1.11
C ALA A 204 -16.03 -9.89 -0.20
N LEU A 205 -15.13 -9.48 0.70
CA LEU A 205 -14.48 -10.37 1.67
C LEU A 205 -15.51 -10.91 2.67
N GLN A 206 -16.31 -10.03 3.26
CA GLN A 206 -17.35 -10.39 4.23
C GLN A 206 -18.39 -11.32 3.61
N GLY A 207 -18.88 -11.00 2.41
CA GLY A 207 -19.82 -11.83 1.66
C GLY A 207 -19.27 -13.23 1.40
N THR A 208 -17.98 -13.35 1.08
CA THR A 208 -17.30 -14.64 0.87
C THR A 208 -17.24 -15.48 2.15
N TYR A 209 -16.98 -14.86 3.31
CA TYR A 209 -16.98 -15.55 4.61
C TYR A 209 -18.38 -15.94 5.11
N GLN A 210 -19.43 -15.26 4.65
CA GLN A 210 -20.83 -15.56 4.98
C GLN A 210 -21.44 -16.69 4.13
N ARG A 211 -20.84 -17.03 2.98
CA ARG A 211 -21.33 -18.12 2.12
C ARG A 211 -21.31 -19.46 2.85
N THR A 212 -22.36 -20.24 2.66
CA THR A 212 -22.53 -21.59 3.22
C THR A 212 -22.23 -22.70 2.22
N SER A 213 -22.29 -22.42 0.92
CA SER A 213 -21.85 -23.30 -0.18
C SER A 213 -21.05 -22.51 -1.21
N GLY A 214 -20.00 -23.13 -1.77
CA GLY A 214 -19.18 -22.58 -2.85
C GLY A 214 -19.47 -23.31 -4.15
N GLU A 215 -20.61 -23.02 -4.78
CA GLU A 215 -21.05 -23.71 -6.01
C GLU A 215 -20.43 -23.13 -7.31
N ASP A 216 -19.68 -22.02 -7.22
CA ASP A 216 -18.89 -21.48 -8.33
C ASP A 216 -17.47 -22.07 -8.32
N ASP A 217 -17.26 -23.15 -9.07
CA ASP A 217 -15.95 -23.83 -9.19
C ASP A 217 -14.81 -22.88 -9.64
N ASP A 218 -15.16 -21.80 -10.36
CA ASP A 218 -14.20 -20.82 -10.89
C ASP A 218 -13.86 -19.69 -9.90
N ALA A 219 -14.62 -19.52 -8.83
CA ALA A 219 -14.48 -18.36 -7.94
C ALA A 219 -13.19 -18.39 -7.11
N ALA A 220 -12.71 -19.56 -6.68
CA ALA A 220 -11.44 -19.64 -5.95
C ALA A 220 -10.22 -19.40 -6.85
N SER A 221 -10.33 -19.76 -8.13
CA SER A 221 -9.28 -19.54 -9.13
C SER A 221 -9.14 -18.06 -9.48
N SER A 222 -10.26 -17.33 -9.55
CA SER A 222 -10.26 -15.89 -9.84
C SER A 222 -9.68 -15.03 -8.70
N TRP A 223 -9.47 -15.57 -7.50
CA TRP A 223 -8.90 -14.82 -6.37
C TRP A 223 -7.51 -14.25 -6.61
N PHE A 224 -6.76 -14.86 -7.53
CA PHE A 224 -5.42 -14.42 -7.91
C PHE A 224 -5.42 -13.44 -9.09
N THR A 225 -6.59 -13.18 -9.69
CA THR A 225 -6.71 -12.26 -10.82
C THR A 225 -6.66 -10.82 -10.29
N PRO A 226 -5.85 -9.94 -10.89
CA PRO A 226 -5.82 -8.54 -10.48
C PRO A 226 -7.14 -7.85 -10.81
N TYR A 227 -7.54 -6.93 -9.93
CA TYR A 227 -8.72 -6.08 -10.16
C TYR A 227 -8.49 -5.11 -11.33
N ASP A 228 -7.25 -4.68 -11.50
CA ASP A 228 -6.80 -3.83 -12.59
C ASP A 228 -5.72 -4.56 -13.40
N ALA A 229 -5.89 -4.66 -14.72
CA ALA A 229 -4.94 -5.31 -15.61
C ALA A 229 -3.56 -4.62 -15.62
N ALA A 230 -3.48 -3.34 -15.24
CA ALA A 230 -2.24 -2.60 -15.09
C ALA A 230 -1.55 -2.85 -13.73
N ALA A 231 -2.21 -3.48 -12.77
CA ALA A 231 -1.65 -3.72 -11.45
C ALA A 231 -0.50 -4.75 -11.52
N ARG A 232 0.66 -4.39 -10.93
CA ARG A 232 1.80 -5.30 -10.80
C ARG A 232 1.41 -6.43 -9.84
N VAL A 233 1.32 -7.64 -10.36
CA VAL A 233 1.13 -8.86 -9.56
C VAL A 233 2.29 -9.82 -9.82
N ASN A 234 2.64 -10.60 -8.80
CA ASN A 234 3.76 -11.53 -8.91
C ASN A 234 3.55 -12.54 -10.07
N PRO A 235 4.56 -12.76 -10.95
CA PRO A 235 4.43 -13.66 -12.10
C PRO A 235 4.03 -15.10 -11.73
N TYR A 236 4.38 -15.55 -10.52
CA TYR A 236 4.02 -16.88 -10.03
C TYR A 236 2.52 -17.07 -9.76
N LEU A 237 1.72 -15.99 -9.81
CA LEU A 237 0.26 -16.05 -9.67
C LEU A 237 -0.43 -16.44 -10.99
N HIS A 238 0.26 -16.31 -12.14
CA HIS A 238 -0.25 -16.62 -13.48
C HIS A 238 0.69 -17.58 -14.24
N PRO A 239 0.56 -18.90 -14.06
CA PRO A 239 1.39 -19.88 -14.78
C PRO A 239 1.07 -19.98 -16.29
N GLU A 240 -0.09 -19.49 -16.72
CA GLU A 240 -0.52 -19.47 -18.13
C GLU A 240 -0.52 -18.03 -18.67
N GLY A 241 0.68 -17.54 -19.01
CA GLY A 241 0.86 -16.38 -19.90
C GLY A 241 0.57 -15.00 -19.29
N GLN A 242 1.59 -14.38 -18.70
CA GLN A 242 1.72 -12.91 -18.75
C GLN A 242 2.32 -12.49 -20.10
N PRO A 243 2.12 -11.23 -20.55
CA PRO A 243 2.85 -10.66 -21.68
C PRO A 243 4.36 -10.86 -21.47
N SER A 244 5.07 -11.19 -22.54
CA SER A 244 6.49 -11.56 -22.50
C SER A 244 7.32 -10.48 -21.80
N THR A 245 8.18 -10.93 -20.90
CA THR A 245 9.15 -10.18 -20.08
C THR A 245 9.95 -9.13 -20.87
N GLU A 246 10.05 -9.29 -22.20
CA GLU A 246 10.67 -8.32 -23.12
C GLU A 246 10.00 -6.93 -23.13
N GLN A 247 8.74 -6.78 -22.71
CA GLN A 247 8.09 -5.46 -22.62
C GLN A 247 8.34 -4.71 -21.30
N ILE A 248 8.83 -5.40 -20.26
CA ILE A 248 9.07 -4.81 -18.93
C ILE A 248 10.57 -4.55 -18.69
N ASP A 249 11.45 -5.42 -19.23
CA ASP A 249 12.91 -5.25 -19.13
C ASP A 249 13.45 -4.01 -19.86
N LEU A 250 12.72 -3.47 -20.84
CA LEU A 250 13.12 -2.25 -21.54
C LEU A 250 12.85 -0.96 -20.74
N LEU A 251 11.97 -1.00 -19.72
CA LEU A 251 11.69 0.15 -18.85
C LEU A 251 12.60 0.18 -17.62
N GLU A 252 12.95 -0.97 -17.03
CA GLU A 252 13.80 -1.03 -15.83
C GLU A 252 15.31 -0.91 -16.15
N HIS A 253 15.76 -1.18 -17.38
CA HIS A 253 17.19 -1.16 -17.74
C HIS A 253 17.69 0.09 -18.48
N GLN A 254 16.89 1.16 -18.63
CA GLN A 254 17.39 2.40 -19.23
C GLN A 254 17.66 3.58 -18.30
N VAL A 255 17.32 3.55 -17.01
CA VAL A 255 17.71 4.67 -16.13
C VAL A 255 18.27 4.28 -14.77
N THR A 256 19.50 3.78 -14.80
CA THR A 256 20.39 3.76 -13.63
C THR A 256 21.17 5.07 -13.44
N SER A 257 20.83 6.15 -14.16
CA SER A 257 21.41 7.47 -13.92
C SER A 257 20.38 8.36 -13.23
N GLU A 258 20.59 8.66 -11.94
CA GLU A 258 19.86 9.75 -11.27
C GLU A 258 19.84 10.97 -12.19
N VAL A 259 18.66 11.47 -12.57
CA VAL A 259 18.55 12.72 -13.33
C VAL A 259 18.73 13.86 -12.34
N PRO A 260 19.79 14.68 -12.47
CA PRO A 260 19.98 15.81 -11.58
C PRO A 260 18.94 16.89 -11.91
N GLU A 261 18.54 17.64 -10.89
CA GLU A 261 17.68 18.80 -11.08
C GLU A 261 18.36 19.78 -12.05
N LYS A 262 17.69 20.16 -13.15
CA LYS A 262 18.26 21.10 -14.14
C LYS A 262 18.29 22.55 -13.61
N TYR A 263 17.47 22.86 -12.61
CA TYR A 263 17.29 24.22 -12.08
C TYR A 263 17.48 24.32 -10.55
N PRO A 264 18.65 23.95 -9.99
CA PRO A 264 18.86 24.05 -8.54
C PRO A 264 19.03 25.49 -8.07
N GLY A 265 18.56 25.78 -6.86
CA GLY A 265 18.81 27.04 -6.15
C GLY A 265 18.27 28.28 -6.87
N THR A 266 19.14 29.28 -7.07
CA THR A 266 18.77 30.55 -7.70
C THR A 266 18.39 30.43 -9.18
N SER A 267 18.77 29.33 -9.85
CA SER A 267 18.44 29.11 -11.26
C SER A 267 16.95 28.80 -11.48
N ARG A 268 16.26 28.24 -10.47
CA ARG A 268 14.82 27.98 -10.50
C ARG A 268 13.99 29.24 -10.71
N GLN A 269 14.26 30.29 -9.94
CA GLN A 269 13.51 31.54 -10.08
C GLN A 269 13.79 32.24 -11.42
N ALA A 270 14.98 32.07 -12.00
CA ALA A 270 15.25 32.54 -13.34
C ALA A 270 14.41 31.79 -14.37
N ALA A 271 14.35 30.46 -14.27
CA ALA A 271 13.55 29.61 -15.15
C ALA A 271 12.05 29.90 -15.05
N LEU A 272 11.50 30.08 -13.84
CA LEU A 272 10.10 30.49 -13.62
C LEU A 272 9.79 31.87 -14.23
N ARG A 273 10.72 32.83 -14.14
CA ARG A 273 10.53 34.17 -14.72
C ARG A 273 10.64 34.19 -16.24
N ASN A 274 11.49 33.33 -16.80
CA ASN A 274 11.71 33.25 -18.24
C ASN A 274 10.63 32.41 -18.96
N GLY A 275 9.81 31.67 -18.21
CA GLY A 275 8.83 30.74 -18.76
C GLY A 275 9.41 29.37 -19.13
N ASP A 276 10.63 29.06 -18.71
CA ASP A 276 11.23 27.72 -18.88
C ASP A 276 10.61 26.69 -17.92
N LEU A 277 10.12 27.18 -16.77
CA LEU A 277 9.32 26.44 -15.79
C LEU A 277 7.94 27.10 -15.64
N VAL A 278 6.90 26.30 -15.60
CA VAL A 278 5.53 26.71 -15.29
C VAL A 278 5.21 26.28 -13.86
N ASP A 279 4.79 27.23 -13.03
CA ASP A 279 4.37 26.96 -11.66
C ASP A 279 2.96 26.36 -11.64
N ILE A 280 2.88 25.07 -11.30
CA ILE A 280 1.60 24.34 -11.15
C ILE A 280 1.23 24.14 -9.68
N SER A 281 1.99 24.73 -8.75
CA SER A 281 1.68 24.73 -7.31
C SER A 281 0.28 25.24 -6.96
N PRO A 282 -0.32 26.22 -7.67
CA PRO A 282 -1.69 26.66 -7.39
C PRO A 282 -2.75 25.57 -7.61
N TYR A 283 -2.49 24.63 -8.51
CA TYR A 283 -3.38 23.52 -8.86
C TYR A 283 -3.07 22.26 -8.02
N ALA A 284 -1.83 22.15 -7.55
CA ALA A 284 -1.43 21.10 -6.63
C ALA A 284 -2.23 21.20 -5.33
N SER A 285 -3.02 20.16 -5.05
CA SER A 285 -3.67 20.04 -3.74
C SER A 285 -2.61 20.05 -2.65
N ARG A 286 -2.76 20.98 -1.71
CA ARG A 286 -1.91 21.08 -0.52
C ARG A 286 -2.00 19.83 0.37
N HIS A 287 -2.95 18.94 0.12
CA HIS A 287 -3.03 17.63 0.78
C HIS A 287 -1.97 16.64 0.26
N TYR A 288 -1.54 16.77 -1.00
CA TYR A 288 -0.66 15.82 -1.69
C TYR A 288 0.74 16.38 -1.94
N PHE A 289 0.88 17.70 -2.15
CA PHE A 289 2.16 18.35 -2.41
C PHE A 289 2.43 19.46 -1.38
N LEU A 290 3.55 19.30 -0.67
CA LEU A 290 3.97 20.18 0.43
C LEU A 290 5.15 21.08 0.04
N CYS A 291 5.59 20.97 -1.21
CA CYS A 291 6.60 21.80 -1.82
C CYS A 291 6.07 22.40 -3.13
N PRO A 292 6.63 23.52 -3.60
CA PRO A 292 6.30 24.05 -4.91
C PRO A 292 6.59 23.04 -6.01
N VAL A 293 5.61 22.83 -6.89
CA VAL A 293 5.70 21.94 -8.04
C VAL A 293 5.77 22.79 -9.31
N ALA A 294 6.78 22.54 -10.12
CA ALA A 294 6.89 23.16 -11.44
C ALA A 294 7.11 22.10 -12.52
N VAL A 295 6.69 22.43 -13.72
CA VAL A 295 6.87 21.61 -14.92
C VAL A 295 7.68 22.38 -15.95
N GLU A 296 8.59 21.70 -16.64
CA GLU A 296 9.32 22.29 -17.77
C GLU A 296 8.36 22.60 -18.92
N GLN A 297 8.50 23.78 -19.54
CA GLN A 297 7.69 24.16 -20.70
C GLN A 297 7.80 23.13 -21.83
N ALA A 298 8.98 22.53 -22.01
CA ALA A 298 9.21 21.44 -22.96
C ALA A 298 8.34 20.19 -22.72
N VAL A 299 7.92 19.92 -21.48
CA VAL A 299 6.98 18.84 -21.16
C VAL A 299 5.58 19.19 -21.65
N LEU A 300 5.16 20.44 -21.47
CA LEU A 300 3.85 20.92 -21.93
C LEU A 300 3.77 20.91 -23.45
N ASP A 301 4.85 21.35 -24.11
CA ASP A 301 4.96 21.34 -25.57
C ASP A 301 4.90 19.90 -26.11
N ALA A 302 5.60 18.95 -25.47
CA ALA A 302 5.65 17.55 -25.89
C ALA A 302 4.36 16.76 -25.64
N LEU A 303 3.50 17.22 -24.72
CA LEU A 303 2.22 16.58 -24.39
C LEU A 303 1.01 17.30 -24.99
N ASP A 304 1.26 18.30 -25.83
CA ASP A 304 0.27 19.19 -26.45
C ASP A 304 -0.66 19.86 -25.41
N PHE A 305 -0.09 20.26 -24.27
CA PHE A 305 -0.80 21.04 -23.24
C PHE A 305 -0.78 22.54 -23.50
N THR A 306 -0.09 23.00 -24.55
CA THR A 306 0.00 24.42 -24.89
C THR A 306 -1.25 24.95 -25.57
N GLY A 307 -1.79 26.07 -25.07
CA GLY A 307 -2.92 26.77 -25.71
C GLY A 307 -4.28 26.11 -25.47
N LEU A 308 -4.35 25.15 -24.54
CA LEU A 308 -5.61 24.54 -24.12
C LEU A 308 -6.53 25.55 -23.38
N PRO A 309 -7.85 25.33 -23.42
CA PRO A 309 -8.80 26.08 -22.60
C PRO A 309 -8.48 26.03 -21.11
N GLN A 310 -8.85 27.08 -20.35
CA GLN A 310 -8.59 27.17 -18.90
C GLN A 310 -9.27 26.07 -18.06
N ASP A 311 -10.24 25.37 -18.62
CA ASP A 311 -11.01 24.27 -18.02
C ASP A 311 -10.52 22.87 -18.45
N SER A 312 -9.33 22.78 -19.06
CA SER A 312 -8.77 21.49 -19.53
C SER A 312 -8.14 20.63 -18.44
N GLU A 313 -7.87 21.20 -17.25
CA GLU A 313 -7.38 20.50 -16.04
C GLU A 313 -6.16 19.57 -16.31
N TRP A 314 -5.32 19.91 -17.30
CA TRP A 314 -4.14 19.10 -17.66
C TRP A 314 -3.13 19.02 -16.53
N GLU A 315 -3.14 20.03 -15.64
CA GLU A 315 -2.32 20.06 -14.44
C GLU A 315 -2.59 18.83 -13.56
N ASP A 316 -3.84 18.39 -13.46
CA ASP A 316 -4.23 17.24 -12.63
C ASP A 316 -3.65 15.93 -13.15
N LEU A 317 -3.50 15.77 -14.47
CA LEU A 317 -2.86 14.60 -15.08
C LEU A 317 -1.39 14.48 -14.67
N LEU A 318 -0.67 15.60 -14.67
CA LEU A 318 0.73 15.64 -14.27
C LEU A 318 0.90 15.54 -12.76
N LEU A 319 -0.01 16.16 -12.00
CA LEU A 319 -0.02 16.12 -10.53
C LEU A 319 -0.38 14.72 -10.01
N TYR A 320 -1.27 13.99 -10.65
CA TYR A 320 -1.56 12.61 -10.28
C TYR A 320 -0.30 11.72 -10.36
N ILE A 321 0.46 11.85 -11.44
CA ILE A 321 1.69 11.06 -11.63
C ILE A 321 2.80 11.54 -10.70
N ALA A 322 2.90 12.85 -10.48
CA ALA A 322 3.82 13.42 -9.52
C ALA A 322 3.57 12.91 -8.10
N TRP A 323 2.30 12.70 -7.75
CA TRP A 323 1.89 12.20 -6.44
C TRP A 323 2.26 10.73 -6.32
N HIS A 324 1.95 9.92 -7.34
CA HIS A 324 2.32 8.51 -7.40
C HIS A 324 3.84 8.31 -7.21
N GLY A 325 4.65 9.06 -7.97
CA GLY A 325 6.12 8.98 -7.85
C GLY A 325 6.64 9.42 -6.47
N ALA A 326 6.05 10.48 -5.89
CA ALA A 326 6.44 10.95 -4.55
C ALA A 326 5.98 9.99 -3.43
N ALA A 327 4.86 9.29 -3.60
CA ALA A 327 4.29 8.36 -2.64
C ALA A 327 5.03 7.02 -2.61
N GLU A 328 5.35 6.45 -3.77
CA GLU A 328 6.02 5.15 -3.86
C GLU A 328 7.52 5.21 -3.54
N HIS A 329 8.14 6.39 -3.70
CA HIS A 329 9.60 6.53 -3.68
C HIS A 329 10.11 7.74 -2.88
N PRO A 330 9.82 7.83 -1.57
CA PRO A 330 10.09 9.02 -0.74
C PRO A 330 11.59 9.33 -0.53
N ALA A 331 12.49 8.39 -0.87
CA ALA A 331 13.94 8.56 -0.73
C ALA A 331 14.68 8.83 -2.05
N TRP A 332 13.96 8.92 -3.19
CA TRP A 332 14.58 9.07 -4.51
C TRP A 332 14.84 10.54 -4.86
N LYS A 333 15.95 10.81 -5.56
CA LYS A 333 16.25 12.14 -6.11
C LYS A 333 15.57 12.40 -7.44
N SER A 334 15.31 11.35 -8.21
CA SER A 334 14.63 11.42 -9.50
C SER A 334 13.83 10.16 -9.77
N TYR A 335 12.60 10.29 -10.27
CA TYR A 335 11.70 9.22 -10.66
C TYR A 335 11.31 9.36 -12.13
N HIS A 336 11.49 8.31 -12.92
CA HIS A 336 11.20 8.33 -14.36
C HIS A 336 9.80 7.82 -14.66
N TYR A 337 9.14 8.44 -15.63
CA TYR A 337 7.85 7.97 -16.10
C TYR A 337 7.54 8.42 -17.53
N ILE A 338 6.58 7.76 -18.15
CA ILE A 338 5.99 8.15 -19.43
C ILE A 338 4.70 8.92 -19.12
N ALA A 339 4.70 10.22 -19.39
CA ALA A 339 3.51 11.06 -19.22
C ALA A 339 2.59 10.95 -20.44
N PRO A 340 1.28 10.76 -20.26
CA PRO A 340 0.31 10.88 -21.34
C PRO A 340 -0.10 12.35 -21.58
N GLY A 341 -0.25 12.73 -22.84
CA GLY A 341 -0.73 14.03 -23.30
C GLY A 341 -2.12 13.95 -23.95
N PHE A 342 -2.55 15.03 -24.61
CA PHE A 342 -3.75 14.99 -25.48
C PHE A 342 -3.45 14.30 -26.82
N GLU A 343 -4.50 13.87 -27.52
CA GLU A 343 -4.43 13.22 -28.84
C GLU A 343 -3.54 11.96 -28.95
N GLY A 344 -3.17 11.35 -27.82
CA GLY A 344 -2.35 10.13 -27.76
C GLY A 344 -0.85 10.37 -27.61
N GLU A 345 -0.44 11.63 -27.46
CA GLU A 345 0.96 12.01 -27.25
C GLU A 345 1.54 11.42 -25.95
N LYS A 346 2.85 11.15 -25.97
CA LYS A 346 3.59 10.61 -24.83
C LYS A 346 4.98 11.22 -24.75
N ALA A 347 5.36 11.66 -23.56
CA ALA A 347 6.70 12.16 -23.30
C ALA A 347 7.38 11.36 -22.18
N TYR A 348 8.67 11.10 -22.35
CA TYR A 348 9.51 10.59 -21.28
C TYR A 348 9.95 11.75 -20.38
N VAL A 349 9.61 11.65 -19.10
CA VAL A 349 9.79 12.71 -18.12
C VAL A 349 10.36 12.17 -16.82
N ALA A 350 10.98 13.05 -16.04
CA ALA A 350 11.50 12.74 -14.72
C ALA A 350 10.94 13.71 -13.68
N LEU A 351 10.42 13.16 -12.59
CA LEU A 351 10.12 13.87 -11.36
C LEU A 351 11.39 13.99 -10.55
N VAL A 352 11.90 15.20 -10.38
CA VAL A 352 13.19 15.43 -9.75
C VAL A 352 13.02 16.29 -8.51
N ALA A 353 13.45 15.75 -7.38
CA ALA A 353 13.47 16.44 -6.10
C ALA A 353 14.68 17.38 -6.03
N GLY A 354 14.41 18.59 -5.58
CA GLY A 354 15.35 19.70 -5.64
C GLY A 354 15.34 20.58 -4.41
N ILE A 355 16.18 21.63 -4.45
CA ILE A 355 16.16 22.71 -3.46
C ILE A 355 16.16 24.07 -4.15
N ASP A 356 15.38 25.00 -3.62
CA ASP A 356 15.38 26.39 -4.08
C ASP A 356 16.51 27.23 -3.43
N GLU A 357 16.53 28.53 -3.71
CA GLU A 357 17.53 29.46 -3.18
C GLU A 357 17.54 29.61 -1.65
N LEU A 358 16.46 29.21 -0.97
CA LEU A 358 16.32 29.22 0.49
C LEU A 358 16.55 27.84 1.10
N GLU A 359 17.10 26.90 0.32
CA GLU A 359 17.25 25.49 0.70
C GLU A 359 15.90 24.81 1.02
N SER A 360 14.79 25.36 0.51
CA SER A 360 13.47 24.76 0.66
C SER A 360 13.27 23.70 -0.42
N PRO A 361 12.64 22.56 -0.08
CA PRO A 361 12.42 21.49 -1.05
C PRO A 361 11.52 21.97 -2.18
N VAL A 362 11.77 21.47 -3.39
CA VAL A 362 10.95 21.70 -4.57
C VAL A 362 10.84 20.43 -5.39
N LEU A 363 9.78 20.34 -6.20
CA LEU A 363 9.59 19.27 -7.17
C LEU A 363 9.60 19.84 -8.58
N THR A 364 10.30 19.18 -9.50
CA THR A 364 10.35 19.56 -10.90
C THR A 364 10.00 18.39 -11.79
N ILE A 365 9.03 18.55 -12.67
CA ILE A 365 8.75 17.62 -13.75
C ILE A 365 9.59 18.04 -14.96
N GLN A 366 10.59 17.22 -15.31
CA GLN A 366 11.60 17.53 -16.30
C GLN A 366 11.42 16.69 -17.56
N TYR A 367 11.58 17.31 -18.72
CA TYR A 367 11.58 16.60 -19.99
C TYR A 367 12.88 15.80 -20.14
N VAL A 368 12.75 14.54 -20.52
CA VAL A 368 13.88 13.61 -20.74
C VAL A 368 13.95 13.17 -22.21
N GLY A 369 12.82 12.96 -22.88
CA GLY A 369 12.80 12.60 -24.32
C GLY A 369 11.41 12.25 -24.86
N GLU A 370 11.33 11.90 -26.15
CA GLU A 370 10.10 11.43 -26.82
C GLU A 370 9.92 9.92 -26.65
N VAL A 371 8.68 9.45 -26.66
CA VAL A 371 8.37 8.02 -26.73
C VAL A 371 8.18 7.64 -28.20
N LEU A 372 9.12 6.87 -28.76
CA LEU A 372 9.00 6.37 -30.13
C LEU A 372 8.05 5.15 -30.12
N ASP A 373 6.88 5.28 -30.74
CA ASP A 373 6.04 4.13 -31.03
C ASP A 373 6.73 3.29 -32.13
N GLU A 374 7.19 2.08 -31.77
CA GLU A 374 7.65 1.11 -32.76
C GLU A 374 6.44 0.64 -33.58
N SER A 375 6.43 1.04 -34.86
CA SER A 375 5.42 0.68 -35.88
C SER A 375 5.45 -0.80 -36.26
#